data_AF-A0A1C6C3D4-F1
#
_entry.id   AF-A0A1C6C3D4-F1
#
_cell.length_a   1.000
_cell.length_b   1.000
_cell.length_c   1.000
_cell.angle_alpha   90.00
_cell.angle_beta   90.00
_cell.angle_gamma   90.00
#
_symmetry.space_group_name_H-M   'P 1'
#
loop_
_entity.id
_entity.type
_entity.pdbx_description
1 polymer ?
#
loop_
_entity_poly.entity_id
_entity_poly.type
_entity_poly.pdbx_seq_one_letter_code
_entity_poly.pdbx_strand_id
1 'polypeptide(L)'
;MEEDKKGITYKQIRKNEEINLLIEKGNDVLGVLGYTEHSRKHAAKVAETAGDILKSLGFDKHQIELSRIAGYMHDIGNGINRHDHAHSGGLLAYQILKELGMPLCDAITVAAAIGHHDEATGTAIDIVSAALILADKTDVRRNRVRNKVITGFDAHDRVNYAALSSKLTVNAEKKVIQMDLELDDSMCTVMDYFEIFLQRMLMSKRAAEVLNCSFKLYANGSKLC
;
A
#
# COMPACT_ATOMS: atom_id res chain seq x y z
N MET A 1 2.29 -36.75 13.97
CA MET A 1 3.14 -35.67 14.50
C MET A 1 3.27 -34.66 13.39
N GLU A 2 2.30 -33.75 13.28
CA GLU A 2 2.42 -32.59 12.39
C GLU A 2 3.50 -31.70 12.99
N GLU A 3 4.63 -31.59 12.30
CA GLU A 3 5.58 -30.53 12.58
C GLU A 3 4.82 -29.21 12.41
N ASP A 4 4.70 -28.52 13.53
CA ASP A 4 4.26 -27.14 13.67
C ASP A 4 5.20 -26.27 12.81
N LYS A 5 4.96 -26.23 11.49
CA LYS A 5 5.67 -25.38 10.53
C LYS A 5 5.36 -23.95 10.95
N LYS A 6 6.20 -23.40 11.82
CA LYS A 6 6.25 -21.97 12.13
C LYS A 6 6.30 -21.23 10.80
N GLY A 7 5.15 -20.69 10.40
CA GLY A 7 4.98 -20.00 9.13
C GLY A 7 5.95 -18.83 9.01
N ILE A 8 6.29 -18.49 7.77
CA ILE A 8 7.10 -17.29 7.48
C ILE A 8 6.35 -16.06 7.99
N THR A 9 7.04 -15.26 8.79
CA THR A 9 6.49 -14.06 9.44
C THR A 9 6.94 -12.79 8.72
N TYR A 10 6.14 -11.74 8.77
CA TYR A 10 6.47 -10.38 8.38
C TYR A 10 7.79 -9.91 9.02
N LYS A 11 8.06 -10.30 10.27
CA LYS A 11 9.34 -9.97 10.94
C LYS A 11 10.56 -10.59 10.24
N GLN A 12 10.42 -11.80 9.70
CA GLN A 12 11.46 -12.44 8.90
C GLN A 12 11.58 -11.78 7.53
N ILE A 13 10.45 -11.51 6.87
CA ILE A 13 10.39 -10.82 5.57
C ILE A 13 11.07 -9.45 5.64
N ARG A 14 10.82 -8.66 6.68
CA ARG A 14 11.46 -7.35 6.90
C ARG A 14 12.98 -7.42 7.06
N LYS A 15 13.52 -8.58 7.45
CA LYS A 15 14.96 -8.81 7.62
C LYS A 15 15.61 -9.53 6.44
N ASN A 16 14.82 -10.00 5.46
CA ASN A 16 15.34 -10.73 4.32
C ASN A 16 16.18 -9.79 3.43
N GLU A 17 17.40 -10.20 3.10
CA GLU A 17 18.35 -9.38 2.36
C GLU A 17 17.90 -9.13 0.92
N GLU A 18 17.47 -10.17 0.20
CA GLU A 18 17.03 -10.10 -1.19
C GLU A 18 15.83 -9.15 -1.35
N ILE A 19 14.82 -9.28 -0.50
CA ILE A 19 13.64 -8.40 -0.50
C ILE A 19 14.06 -6.95 -0.27
N ASN A 20 14.97 -6.70 0.68
CA ASN A 20 15.45 -5.37 0.99
C ASN A 20 16.24 -4.75 -0.18
N LEU A 21 17.08 -5.54 -0.85
CA LEU A 21 17.82 -5.09 -2.04
C LEU A 21 16.89 -4.75 -3.21
N LEU A 22 15.82 -5.53 -3.40
CA LEU A 22 14.80 -5.23 -4.42
C LEU A 22 14.05 -3.92 -4.13
N ILE A 23 13.67 -3.68 -2.86
CA ILE A 23 13.05 -2.41 -2.45
C ILE A 23 14.00 -1.24 -2.68
N GLU A 24 15.27 -1.37 -2.29
CA GLU A 24 16.27 -0.32 -2.47
C GLU A 24 16.51 -0.03 -3.95
N LYS A 25 16.65 -1.08 -4.78
CA LYS A 25 16.79 -0.93 -6.22
C LYS A 25 15.57 -0.27 -6.86
N GLY A 26 14.36 -0.67 -6.48
CA GLY A 26 13.13 -0.06 -6.95
C GLY A 26 13.03 1.41 -6.57
N ASN A 27 13.40 1.73 -5.33
CA ASN A 27 13.48 3.11 -4.86
C ASN A 27 14.47 3.96 -5.68
N ASP A 28 15.59 3.40 -6.12
CA ASP A 28 16.55 4.10 -6.98
C ASP A 28 16.01 4.31 -8.39
N VAL A 29 15.43 3.26 -9.00
CA VAL A 29 14.79 3.32 -10.32
C VAL A 29 13.73 4.42 -10.37
N LEU A 30 12.84 4.44 -9.37
CA LEU A 30 11.79 5.44 -9.26
C LEU A 30 12.34 6.85 -9.03
N GLY A 31 13.43 6.99 -8.29
CA GLY A 31 14.12 8.26 -8.11
C GLY A 31 14.66 8.84 -9.43
N VAL A 32 15.23 7.99 -10.30
CA VAL A 32 15.70 8.39 -11.64
C VAL A 32 14.54 8.81 -12.54
N LEU A 33 13.39 8.12 -12.44
CA LEU A 33 12.20 8.40 -13.22
C LEU A 33 11.37 9.60 -12.70
N GLY A 34 11.75 10.18 -11.57
CA GLY A 34 11.06 11.35 -10.98
C GLY A 34 9.86 11.03 -10.10
N TYR A 35 9.66 9.77 -9.70
CA TYR A 35 8.57 9.38 -8.80
C TYR A 35 8.93 9.61 -7.33
N THR A 36 7.88 9.64 -6.50
CA THR A 36 7.98 9.73 -5.04
C THR A 36 8.78 8.56 -4.43
N GLU A 37 9.10 8.70 -3.15
CA GLU A 37 9.82 7.71 -2.35
C GLU A 37 9.01 6.42 -2.14
N HIS A 38 9.69 5.30 -2.37
CA HIS A 38 9.17 3.92 -2.23
C HIS A 38 10.24 3.03 -1.54
N SER A 39 10.87 3.57 -0.51
CA SER A 39 11.89 2.92 0.31
C SER A 39 11.25 1.95 1.31
N ARG A 40 12.13 1.30 2.10
CA ARG A 40 11.74 0.45 3.22
C ARG A 40 10.84 1.14 4.26
N LYS A 41 10.85 2.47 4.35
CA LYS A 41 9.94 3.23 5.24
C LYS A 41 8.50 3.21 4.73
N HIS A 42 8.31 3.41 3.43
CA HIS A 42 7.00 3.29 2.79
C HIS A 42 6.49 1.85 2.89
N ALA A 43 7.29 0.86 2.46
CA ALA A 43 6.93 -0.56 2.56
C ALA A 43 6.54 -0.98 3.98
N ALA A 44 7.29 -0.56 5.00
CA ALA A 44 6.95 -0.83 6.40
C ALA A 44 5.64 -0.14 6.82
N LYS A 45 5.41 1.12 6.40
CA LYS A 45 4.18 1.84 6.73
C LYS A 45 2.96 1.14 6.14
N VAL A 46 3.02 0.74 4.86
CA VAL A 46 1.95 0.00 4.18
C VAL A 46 1.70 -1.34 4.88
N ALA A 47 2.75 -2.10 5.19
CA ALA A 47 2.62 -3.35 5.93
C ALA A 47 1.91 -3.18 7.28
N GLU A 48 2.37 -2.25 8.12
CA GLU A 48 1.76 -2.05 9.44
C GLU A 48 0.31 -1.56 9.32
N THR A 49 0.03 -0.62 8.41
CA THR A 49 -1.33 -0.12 8.20
C THR A 49 -2.27 -1.20 7.67
N ALA A 50 -1.83 -2.07 6.75
CA ALA A 50 -2.63 -3.20 6.27
C ALA A 50 -2.95 -4.18 7.42
N GLY A 51 -1.97 -4.48 8.27
CA GLY A 51 -2.16 -5.31 9.45
C GLY A 51 -3.10 -4.67 10.48
N ASP A 52 -2.98 -3.36 10.71
CA ASP A 52 -3.81 -2.61 11.65
C ASP A 52 -5.27 -2.52 11.18
N ILE A 53 -5.53 -2.33 9.89
CA ILE A 53 -6.89 -2.35 9.32
C ILE A 53 -7.56 -3.69 9.66
N LEU A 54 -6.91 -4.81 9.32
CA LEU A 54 -7.48 -6.14 9.55
C LEU A 54 -7.64 -6.44 11.04
N LYS A 55 -6.67 -6.05 11.86
CA LYS A 55 -6.73 -6.19 13.31
C LYS A 55 -7.91 -5.41 13.91
N SER A 56 -8.13 -4.16 13.48
CA SER A 56 -9.24 -3.33 13.95
C SER A 56 -10.61 -3.89 13.56
N LEU A 57 -10.69 -4.61 12.44
CA LEU A 57 -11.92 -5.28 11.99
C LEU A 57 -12.12 -6.68 12.59
N GLY A 58 -11.18 -7.18 13.40
CA GLY A 58 -11.31 -8.46 14.09
C GLY A 58 -11.00 -9.69 13.24
N PHE A 59 -10.26 -9.52 12.13
CA PHE A 59 -9.79 -10.65 11.33
C PHE A 59 -8.71 -11.47 12.06
N ASP A 60 -8.50 -12.71 11.63
CA ASP A 60 -7.59 -13.62 12.31
C ASP A 60 -6.11 -13.25 12.11
N LYS A 61 -5.26 -13.81 12.98
CA LYS A 61 -3.82 -13.51 13.00
C LYS A 61 -3.11 -13.92 11.71
N HIS A 62 -3.59 -14.95 11.03
CA HIS A 62 -2.99 -15.44 9.79
C HIS A 62 -3.20 -14.43 8.67
N GLN A 63 -4.44 -13.96 8.49
CA GLN A 63 -4.77 -12.93 7.50
C GLN A 63 -4.03 -11.61 7.74
N ILE A 64 -3.90 -11.20 9.01
CA ILE A 64 -3.10 -10.03 9.41
C ILE A 64 -1.62 -10.19 9.04
N GLU A 65 -1.07 -11.40 9.20
CA GLU A 65 0.32 -11.67 8.86
C GLU A 65 0.53 -11.64 7.33
N LEU A 66 -0.37 -12.26 6.56
CA LEU A 66 -0.30 -12.23 5.10
C LEU A 66 -0.43 -10.80 4.54
N SER A 67 -1.31 -9.96 5.11
CA SER A 67 -1.44 -8.56 4.65
C SER A 67 -0.20 -7.72 4.93
N ARG A 68 0.48 -7.97 6.06
CA ARG A 68 1.77 -7.34 6.36
C ARG A 68 2.88 -7.77 5.41
N ILE A 69 2.95 -9.06 5.09
CA ILE A 69 3.93 -9.59 4.13
C ILE A 69 3.67 -8.99 2.75
N ALA A 70 2.43 -9.01 2.29
CA ALA A 70 2.04 -8.39 1.02
C ALA A 70 2.37 -6.90 1.00
N GLY A 71 2.02 -6.14 2.05
CA GLY A 71 2.34 -4.72 2.18
C GLY A 71 3.83 -4.40 2.17
N TYR A 72 4.66 -5.25 2.76
CA TYR A 72 6.10 -5.02 2.74
C TYR A 72 6.72 -5.29 1.36
N MET A 73 6.15 -6.24 0.61
CA MET A 73 6.70 -6.72 -0.65
C MET A 73 6.04 -6.10 -1.89
N HIS A 74 4.95 -5.34 -1.76
CA HIS A 74 4.09 -4.97 -2.89
C HIS A 74 4.80 -4.27 -4.04
N ASP A 75 5.81 -3.46 -3.72
CA ASP A 75 6.54 -2.64 -4.69
C ASP A 75 7.88 -3.23 -5.16
N ILE A 76 8.24 -4.46 -4.80
CA ILE A 76 9.54 -5.03 -5.19
C ILE A 76 9.72 -5.15 -6.71
N GLY A 77 8.61 -5.20 -7.46
CA GLY A 77 8.63 -5.17 -8.92
C GLY A 77 9.22 -3.90 -9.52
N ASN A 78 9.20 -2.78 -8.80
CA ASN A 78 9.85 -1.53 -9.26
C ASN A 78 11.37 -1.69 -9.40
N GLY A 79 11.98 -2.68 -8.73
CA GLY A 79 13.39 -3.04 -8.93
C GLY A 79 13.69 -3.56 -10.34
N ILE A 80 12.66 -4.02 -11.06
CA ILE A 80 12.72 -4.45 -12.47
C ILE A 80 12.25 -3.33 -13.39
N ASN A 81 11.02 -2.84 -13.19
CA ASN A 81 10.43 -1.73 -13.95
C ASN A 81 9.24 -1.12 -13.20
N ARG A 82 8.95 0.16 -13.42
CA ARG A 82 7.70 0.79 -12.95
C ARG A 82 6.47 0.25 -13.68
N HIS A 83 6.60 0.01 -14.99
CA HIS A 83 5.55 -0.57 -15.79
C HIS A 83 5.31 -2.01 -15.35
N ASP A 84 4.06 -2.36 -15.05
CA ASP A 84 3.66 -3.66 -14.53
C ASP A 84 4.42 -4.11 -13.26
N HIS A 85 4.80 -3.16 -12.40
CA HIS A 85 5.48 -3.47 -11.13
C HIS A 85 4.64 -4.38 -10.23
N ALA A 86 3.30 -4.28 -10.26
CA ALA A 86 2.42 -5.19 -9.54
C ALA A 86 2.58 -6.65 -10.00
N HIS A 87 2.60 -6.89 -11.33
CA HIS A 87 2.74 -8.24 -11.88
C HIS A 87 4.14 -8.82 -11.65
N SER A 88 5.18 -8.06 -11.98
CA SER A 88 6.57 -8.47 -11.74
C SER A 88 6.85 -8.67 -10.25
N GLY A 89 6.31 -7.78 -9.39
CA GLY A 89 6.38 -7.90 -7.94
C GLY A 89 5.67 -9.14 -7.41
N GLY A 90 4.49 -9.48 -7.95
CA GLY A 90 3.78 -10.71 -7.59
C GLY A 90 4.56 -11.97 -7.94
N LEU A 91 5.19 -12.03 -9.12
CA LEU A 91 6.05 -13.14 -9.53
C LEU A 91 7.30 -13.28 -8.65
N LEU A 92 7.99 -12.18 -8.38
CA LEU A 92 9.15 -12.15 -7.47
C LEU A 92 8.76 -12.60 -6.07
N ALA A 93 7.66 -12.07 -5.53
CA ALA A 93 7.19 -12.42 -4.21
C ALA A 93 6.81 -13.89 -4.11
N TYR A 94 6.09 -14.44 -5.09
CA TYR A 94 5.76 -15.85 -5.13
C TYR A 94 7.02 -16.73 -5.07
N GLN A 95 8.02 -16.43 -5.91
CA GLN A 95 9.24 -17.22 -5.97
C GLN A 95 10.03 -17.15 -4.64
N ILE A 96 10.27 -15.95 -4.12
CA ILE A 96 11.00 -15.75 -2.86
C ILE A 96 10.29 -16.46 -1.70
N LEU A 97 8.98 -16.28 -1.57
CA LEU A 97 8.20 -16.89 -0.48
C LEU A 97 8.19 -18.42 -0.58
N LYS A 98 8.10 -18.97 -1.79
CA LYS A 98 8.19 -20.41 -2.05
C LYS A 98 9.55 -20.97 -1.63
N GLU A 99 10.64 -20.28 -1.96
CA GLU A 99 12.01 -20.68 -1.59
C GLU A 99 12.25 -20.59 -0.08
N LEU A 100 11.65 -19.62 0.59
CA LEU A 100 11.65 -19.52 2.05
C LEU A 100 10.80 -20.59 2.75
N GLY A 101 10.08 -21.43 2.00
CA GLY A 101 9.28 -22.53 2.55
C GLY A 101 7.92 -22.12 3.11
N MET A 102 7.40 -20.95 2.71
CA MET A 102 6.02 -20.55 3.02
C MET A 102 5.03 -21.57 2.43
N PRO A 103 3.92 -21.92 3.12
CA PRO A 103 2.86 -22.74 2.55
C PRO A 103 2.38 -22.17 1.20
N LEU A 104 2.19 -23.04 0.20
CA LEU A 104 1.90 -22.59 -1.17
C LEU A 104 0.63 -21.74 -1.26
N CYS A 105 -0.42 -22.09 -0.50
CA CYS A 105 -1.64 -21.29 -0.46
C CYS A 105 -1.37 -19.85 -0.01
N ASP A 106 -0.55 -19.67 1.02
CA ASP A 106 -0.19 -18.36 1.57
C ASP A 106 0.66 -17.55 0.59
N ALA A 107 1.66 -18.19 -0.03
CA ALA A 107 2.52 -17.56 -1.03
C ALA A 107 1.71 -17.10 -2.25
N ILE A 108 0.74 -17.91 -2.69
CA ILE A 108 -0.19 -17.58 -3.79
C ILE A 108 -1.10 -16.41 -3.39
N THR A 109 -1.66 -16.41 -2.17
CA THR A 109 -2.47 -15.29 -1.67
C THR A 109 -1.69 -13.98 -1.63
N VAL A 110 -0.45 -13.99 -1.12
CA VAL A 110 0.41 -12.80 -1.12
C VAL A 110 0.72 -12.33 -2.54
N ALA A 111 1.13 -13.24 -3.42
CA ALA A 111 1.44 -12.90 -4.81
C ALA A 111 0.23 -12.33 -5.56
N ALA A 112 -0.96 -12.89 -5.35
CA ALA A 112 -2.20 -12.40 -5.94
C ALA A 112 -2.57 -11.01 -5.41
N ALA A 113 -2.42 -10.78 -4.11
CA ALA A 113 -2.65 -9.46 -3.51
C ALA A 113 -1.71 -8.39 -4.11
N ILE A 114 -0.42 -8.72 -4.27
CA ILE A 114 0.56 -7.84 -4.91
C ILE A 114 0.20 -7.62 -6.39
N GLY A 115 -0.18 -8.65 -7.14
CA GLY A 115 -0.57 -8.50 -8.55
C GLY A 115 -1.77 -7.56 -8.78
N HIS A 116 -2.63 -7.37 -7.77
CA HIS A 116 -3.87 -6.61 -7.88
C HIS A 116 -3.84 -5.23 -7.20
N HIS A 117 -2.69 -4.75 -6.70
CA HIS A 117 -2.65 -3.53 -5.91
C HIS A 117 -2.48 -2.22 -6.72
N ASP A 118 -2.11 -2.29 -8.01
CA ASP A 118 -1.93 -1.11 -8.87
C ASP A 118 -3.24 -0.67 -9.54
N GLU A 119 -3.42 0.64 -9.68
CA GLU A 119 -4.64 1.26 -10.19
C GLU A 119 -4.96 0.89 -11.64
N ALA A 120 -3.96 0.60 -12.48
CA ALA A 120 -4.17 0.39 -13.91
C ALA A 120 -4.76 -0.99 -14.23
N THR A 121 -4.42 -2.00 -13.43
CA THR A 121 -4.73 -3.41 -13.72
C THR A 121 -5.39 -4.15 -12.56
N GLY A 122 -5.47 -3.54 -11.39
CA GLY A 122 -5.84 -4.20 -10.15
C GLY A 122 -7.26 -3.91 -9.66
N THR A 123 -7.73 -4.78 -8.78
CA THR A 123 -8.93 -4.59 -7.94
C THR A 123 -8.79 -5.49 -6.71
N ALA A 124 -9.37 -5.09 -5.58
CA ALA A 124 -9.44 -5.99 -4.42
C ALA A 124 -10.22 -7.26 -4.78
N ILE A 125 -9.64 -8.43 -4.50
CA ILE A 125 -10.22 -9.75 -4.79
C ILE A 125 -10.48 -10.58 -3.52
N ASP A 126 -9.82 -10.22 -2.42
CA ASP A 126 -9.90 -10.89 -1.12
C ASP A 126 -9.53 -9.93 0.02
N ILE A 127 -9.54 -10.44 1.25
CA ILE A 127 -9.26 -9.65 2.47
C ILE A 127 -7.83 -9.08 2.47
N VAL A 128 -6.85 -9.85 1.97
CA VAL A 128 -5.43 -9.48 1.98
C VAL A 128 -5.15 -8.37 0.97
N SER A 129 -5.64 -8.53 -0.27
CA SER A 129 -5.56 -7.51 -1.32
C SER A 129 -6.30 -6.23 -0.95
N ALA A 130 -7.48 -6.36 -0.33
CA ALA A 130 -8.24 -5.19 0.13
C ALA A 130 -7.47 -4.36 1.18
N ALA A 131 -6.90 -5.02 2.18
CA ALA A 131 -6.09 -4.35 3.20
C ALA A 131 -4.83 -3.71 2.61
N LEU A 132 -4.16 -4.39 1.67
CA LEU A 132 -3.01 -3.86 0.96
C LEU A 132 -3.36 -2.58 0.19
N ILE A 133 -4.41 -2.63 -0.64
CA ILE A 133 -4.86 -1.50 -1.46
C ILE A 133 -5.19 -0.30 -0.56
N LEU A 134 -5.97 -0.51 0.49
CA LEU A 134 -6.31 0.57 1.42
C LEU A 134 -5.05 1.16 2.07
N ALA A 135 -4.11 0.32 2.49
CA ALA A 135 -2.90 0.80 3.15
C ALA A 135 -1.98 1.58 2.21
N ASP A 136 -1.78 1.13 0.97
CA ASP A 136 -0.94 1.82 -0.01
C ASP A 136 -1.59 3.11 -0.52
N LYS A 137 -2.83 3.04 -1.01
CA LYS A 137 -3.49 4.18 -1.65
C LYS A 137 -3.81 5.33 -0.71
N THR A 138 -3.84 5.06 0.61
CA THR A 138 -4.02 6.08 1.64
C THR A 138 -2.70 6.60 2.23
N ASP A 139 -1.54 6.08 1.78
CA ASP A 139 -0.21 6.58 2.20
C ASP A 139 0.20 7.87 1.46
N VAL A 140 -0.59 8.93 1.66
CA VAL A 140 -0.34 10.27 1.11
C VAL A 140 0.39 11.11 2.16
N ARG A 141 1.67 11.44 1.89
CA ARG A 141 2.51 12.17 2.85
C ARG A 141 3.57 13.03 2.16
N ARG A 142 3.77 14.24 2.69
CA ARG A 142 4.82 15.18 2.23
C ARG A 142 6.24 14.62 2.28
N ASN A 143 6.54 13.76 3.24
CA ASN A 143 7.87 13.18 3.39
C ASN A 143 8.23 12.13 2.30
N ARG A 144 7.26 11.74 1.45
CA ARG A 144 7.53 10.90 0.27
C ARG A 144 8.03 11.70 -0.93
N VAL A 145 7.90 13.02 -0.91
CA VAL A 145 8.34 13.89 -2.02
C VAL A 145 9.86 14.00 -1.98
N ARG A 146 10.52 13.49 -3.02
CA ARG A 146 12.00 13.52 -3.14
C ARG A 146 12.50 14.89 -3.58
N ASN A 147 11.78 15.48 -4.54
CA ASN A 147 12.13 16.76 -5.09
C ASN A 147 11.97 17.85 -4.01
N LYS A 148 13.02 18.63 -3.77
CA LYS A 148 12.98 19.75 -2.83
C LYS A 148 12.69 21.08 -3.51
N VAL A 149 12.69 21.10 -4.84
CA VAL A 149 12.52 22.29 -5.66
C VAL A 149 11.06 22.32 -6.15
N ILE A 150 10.24 23.14 -5.51
CA ILE A 150 8.78 23.23 -5.75
C ILE A 150 8.47 23.48 -7.23
N THR A 151 9.29 24.28 -7.93
CA THR A 151 9.07 24.61 -9.35
C THR A 151 9.23 23.42 -10.29
N GLY A 152 9.81 22.30 -9.84
CA GLY A 152 9.97 21.07 -10.62
C GLY A 152 9.01 19.95 -10.24
N PHE A 153 7.98 20.22 -9.43
CA PHE A 153 7.05 19.17 -8.98
C PHE A 153 6.14 18.72 -10.12
N ASP A 154 5.96 17.41 -10.25
CA ASP A 154 4.86 16.85 -11.01
C ASP A 154 3.53 16.92 -10.22
N ALA A 155 2.45 16.38 -10.79
CA ALA A 155 1.14 16.36 -10.13
C ALA A 155 1.14 15.56 -8.82
N HIS A 156 1.84 14.43 -8.76
CA HIS A 156 1.89 13.56 -7.58
C HIS A 156 2.73 14.19 -6.46
N ASP A 157 3.84 14.82 -6.81
CA ASP A 157 4.68 15.58 -5.89
C ASP A 157 3.90 16.75 -5.30
N ARG A 158 3.17 17.53 -6.10
CA ARG A 158 2.33 18.64 -5.59
C ARG A 158 1.31 18.14 -4.58
N VAL A 159 0.56 17.08 -4.90
CA VAL A 159 -0.46 16.53 -4.01
C VAL A 159 0.15 16.00 -2.70
N ASN A 160 1.22 15.20 -2.79
CA ASN A 160 1.88 14.68 -1.60
C ASN A 160 2.49 15.81 -0.77
N TYR A 161 3.09 16.81 -1.41
CA TYR A 161 3.72 17.93 -0.70
C TYR A 161 2.71 18.83 0.00
N ALA A 162 1.53 19.01 -0.59
CA ALA A 162 0.42 19.76 0.00
C ALA A 162 -0.21 19.03 1.21
N ALA A 163 -0.04 17.71 1.34
CA ALA A 163 -0.56 16.98 2.49
C ALA A 163 0.19 17.33 3.79
N LEU A 164 -0.42 18.20 4.60
CA LEU A 164 0.05 18.61 5.92
C LEU A 164 -0.14 17.50 6.94
N SER A 165 -1.28 16.81 6.87
CA SER A 165 -1.55 15.62 7.66
C SER A 165 -2.41 14.61 6.89
N SER A 166 -2.21 13.33 7.20
CA SER A 166 -2.99 12.20 6.68
C SER A 166 -3.21 11.19 7.78
N LYS A 167 -4.47 10.83 8.02
CA LYS A 167 -4.86 9.89 9.06
C LYS A 167 -5.92 8.92 8.55
N LEU A 168 -5.61 7.64 8.63
CA LEU A 168 -6.57 6.56 8.39
C LEU A 168 -7.11 6.05 9.74
N THR A 169 -8.44 5.98 9.87
CA THR A 169 -9.14 5.49 11.05
C THR A 169 -10.12 4.40 10.67
N VAL A 170 -10.15 3.31 11.44
CA VAL A 170 -11.12 2.22 11.26
C VAL A 170 -12.13 2.26 12.40
N ASN A 171 -13.41 2.38 12.05
CA ASN A 171 -14.54 2.24 12.96
C ASN A 171 -15.27 0.93 12.65
N ALA A 172 -14.94 -0.12 13.41
CA ALA A 172 -15.50 -1.45 13.22
C ALA A 172 -17.02 -1.51 13.48
N GLU A 173 -17.51 -0.81 14.50
CA GLU A 173 -18.94 -0.78 14.85
C GLU A 173 -19.79 -0.19 13.73
N LYS A 174 -19.33 0.91 13.13
CA LYS A 174 -20.02 1.59 12.02
C LYS A 174 -19.67 1.00 10.66
N LYS A 175 -18.72 0.07 10.57
CA LYS A 175 -18.17 -0.47 9.33
C LYS A 175 -17.69 0.65 8.39
N VAL A 176 -16.89 1.57 8.93
CA VAL A 176 -16.35 2.73 8.21
C VAL A 176 -14.83 2.73 8.29
N ILE A 177 -14.17 2.85 7.15
CA ILE A 177 -12.75 3.18 7.03
C ILE A 177 -12.68 4.62 6.55
N GLN A 178 -12.13 5.52 7.36
CA GLN A 178 -12.11 6.95 7.08
C GLN A 178 -10.68 7.44 6.92
N MET A 179 -10.43 8.15 5.82
CA MET A 179 -9.20 8.91 5.59
C MET A 179 -9.50 10.40 5.80
N ASP A 180 -8.78 11.01 6.74
CA ASP A 180 -8.80 12.44 7.00
C ASP A 180 -7.50 13.06 6.47
N LEU A 181 -7.64 14.05 5.59
CA LEU A 181 -6.55 14.81 4.98
C LEU A 181 -6.64 16.28 5.34
N GLU A 182 -5.48 16.85 5.60
CA GLU A 182 -5.28 18.29 5.69
C GLU A 182 -4.33 18.70 4.57
N LEU A 183 -4.81 19.55 3.67
CA LEU A 183 -4.11 20.04 2.49
C LEU A 183 -3.79 21.53 2.64
N ASP A 184 -2.59 21.92 2.23
CA ASP A 184 -2.26 23.31 1.96
C ASP A 184 -2.95 23.77 0.68
N ASP A 185 -4.12 24.41 0.83
CA ASP A 185 -4.96 24.89 -0.27
C ASP A 185 -4.26 25.94 -1.15
N SER A 186 -3.15 26.55 -0.69
CA SER A 186 -2.34 27.44 -1.53
C SER A 186 -1.50 26.69 -2.57
N MET A 187 -1.27 25.39 -2.36
CA MET A 187 -0.45 24.53 -3.22
C MET A 187 -1.27 23.53 -4.03
N CYS A 188 -2.32 22.98 -3.44
CA CYS A 188 -3.17 21.97 -4.06
C CYS A 188 -4.58 22.13 -3.50
N THR A 189 -5.54 22.46 -4.36
CA THR A 189 -6.93 22.53 -3.92
C THR A 189 -7.48 21.12 -3.71
N VAL A 190 -8.57 21.04 -2.95
CA VAL A 190 -9.32 19.78 -2.78
C VAL A 190 -9.78 19.17 -4.12
N MET A 191 -10.09 20.00 -5.12
CA MET A 191 -10.45 19.53 -6.46
C MET A 191 -9.25 18.96 -7.22
N ASP A 192 -8.08 19.59 -7.12
CA ASP A 192 -6.84 19.07 -7.73
C ASP A 192 -6.46 17.71 -7.13
N TYR A 193 -6.56 17.58 -5.80
CA TYR A 193 -6.38 16.30 -5.11
C TYR A 193 -7.31 15.23 -5.70
N PHE A 194 -8.59 15.57 -5.82
CA PHE A 194 -9.59 14.62 -6.30
C PHE A 194 -9.32 14.21 -7.75
N GLU A 195 -8.97 15.14 -8.64
CA GLU A 195 -8.65 14.84 -10.03
C GLU A 195 -7.44 13.89 -10.16
N ILE A 196 -6.37 14.18 -9.41
CA ILE A 196 -5.11 13.42 -9.51
C ILE A 196 -5.26 12.03 -8.86
N PHE A 197 -5.95 11.92 -7.72
CA PHE A 197 -6.08 10.66 -6.96
C PHE A 197 -7.44 9.97 -7.10
N LEU A 198 -8.27 10.35 -8.08
CA LEU A 198 -9.59 9.76 -8.28
C LEU A 198 -9.55 8.23 -8.34
N GLN A 199 -8.66 7.67 -9.17
CA GLN A 199 -8.54 6.21 -9.33
C GLN A 199 -8.13 5.53 -8.02
N ARG A 200 -7.21 6.13 -7.26
CA ARG A 200 -6.81 5.65 -5.93
C ARG A 200 -7.98 5.59 -4.96
N MET A 201 -8.84 6.62 -4.99
CA MET A 201 -10.00 6.70 -4.10
C MET A 201 -11.10 5.72 -4.51
N LEU A 202 -11.35 5.53 -5.81
CA LEU A 202 -12.27 4.51 -6.30
C LEU A 202 -11.80 3.10 -5.92
N MET A 203 -10.50 2.83 -6.07
CA MET A 203 -9.90 1.55 -5.68
C MET A 203 -10.01 1.32 -4.17
N SER A 204 -9.73 2.34 -3.36
CA SER A 204 -9.90 2.29 -1.90
C SER A 204 -11.35 2.02 -1.49
N LYS A 205 -12.32 2.63 -2.18
CA LYS A 205 -13.74 2.38 -1.96
C LYS A 205 -14.11 0.91 -2.20
N ARG A 206 -13.71 0.36 -3.35
CA ARG A 206 -13.96 -1.06 -3.69
C ARG A 206 -13.26 -2.02 -2.71
N ALA A 207 -12.05 -1.69 -2.28
CA ALA A 207 -11.34 -2.46 -1.27
C ALA A 207 -12.07 -2.46 0.08
N ALA A 208 -12.59 -1.32 0.53
CA ALA A 208 -13.40 -1.27 1.74
C ALA A 208 -14.67 -2.14 1.63
N GLU A 209 -15.31 -2.18 0.47
CA GLU A 209 -16.50 -3.03 0.21
C GLU A 209 -16.20 -4.52 0.39
N VAL A 210 -15.02 -4.99 -0.06
CA VAL A 210 -14.55 -6.38 0.16
C VAL A 210 -14.39 -6.68 1.66
N LEU A 211 -14.00 -5.70 2.46
CA LEU A 211 -13.94 -5.80 3.93
C LEU A 211 -15.29 -5.56 4.63
N ASN A 212 -16.40 -5.54 3.87
CA ASN A 212 -17.74 -5.23 4.36
C ASN A 212 -17.82 -3.87 5.08
N CYS A 213 -17.06 -2.89 4.59
CA CYS A 213 -16.98 -1.53 5.11
C CYS A 213 -17.28 -0.51 4.02
N SER A 214 -17.62 0.71 4.44
CA SER A 214 -17.66 1.88 3.57
C SER A 214 -16.35 2.67 3.72
N PHE A 215 -15.84 3.20 2.60
CA PHE A 215 -14.71 4.14 2.62
C PHE A 215 -15.23 5.58 2.65
N LYS A 216 -14.65 6.41 3.51
CA LYS A 216 -14.93 7.85 3.56
C LYS A 216 -13.65 8.66 3.43
N LEU A 217 -13.70 9.72 2.63
CA LEU A 217 -12.60 10.66 2.49
C LEU A 217 -13.05 12.06 2.93
N TYR A 218 -12.31 12.64 3.87
CA TYR A 218 -12.44 14.04 4.25
C TYR A 218 -11.15 14.77 3.91
N ALA A 219 -11.24 15.93 3.26
CA ALA A 219 -10.12 16.83 3.02
C ALA A 219 -10.50 18.24 3.49
N ASN A 220 -9.70 18.86 4.35
CA ASN A 220 -9.95 20.20 4.92
C ASN A 220 -11.38 20.33 5.50
N GLY A 221 -11.84 19.29 6.20
CA GLY A 221 -13.18 19.23 6.80
C GLY A 221 -14.33 18.96 5.81
N SER A 222 -14.06 18.96 4.51
CA SER A 222 -15.05 18.67 3.46
C SER A 222 -15.10 17.19 3.16
N LYS A 223 -16.30 16.62 3.11
CA LYS A 223 -16.50 15.22 2.70
C LYS A 223 -16.44 15.10 1.18
N LEU A 224 -15.61 14.20 0.67
CA LEU A 224 -15.42 13.97 -0.77
C LEU A 224 -15.98 12.63 -1.27
N CYS A 225 -15.97 11.60 -0.42
CA CYS A 225 -16.50 10.26 -0.67
C CYS A 225 -17.14 9.75 0.63
#